data_AF-A0A352RI12-F1
#
_entry.id   AF-A0A352RI12-F1
#
_cell.length_a   1.000
_cell.length_b   1.000
_cell.length_c   1.000
_cell.angle_alpha   90.00
_cell.angle_beta   90.00
_cell.angle_gamma   90.00
#
_symmetry.space_group_name_H-M   'P 1'
#
loop_
_entity.id
_entity.type
_entity.pdbx_description
1 polymer ?
#
loop_
_entity_poly.entity_id
_entity_poly.type
_entity_poly.pdbx_seq_one_letter_code
_entity_poly.pdbx_strand_id
1 'polypeptide(L)'
;MRVVNVYVPQGQTTESDKFKYKLNFFAELIQEIQAENNSDRSFAIMGDFNIAPKAEDVTNPEAMLNKVSFHPEEHALLAKLTDLGLSDLFRKFDTRPGQFSWWDFRTMG
;
A
#
# COMPACT_ATOMS: atom_id res chain seq x y z
N MET A 1 8.05 1.48 21.51
CA MET A 1 7.68 1.55 20.09
C MET A 1 6.65 0.48 19.82
N ARG A 2 5.63 0.78 19.01
CA ARG A 2 4.64 -0.19 18.54
C ARG A 2 4.86 -0.49 17.07
N VAL A 3 4.66 -1.75 16.69
CA VAL A 3 4.77 -2.23 15.32
C VAL A 3 3.48 -2.94 14.94
N VAL A 4 2.89 -2.54 13.81
CA VAL A 4 1.77 -3.22 13.16
C VAL A 4 2.30 -3.90 11.91
N ASN A 5 2.12 -5.21 11.81
CA ASN A 5 2.44 -5.97 10.62
C ASN A 5 1.14 -6.36 9.91
N VAL A 6 1.01 -6.03 8.63
CA VAL A 6 -0.22 -6.25 7.85
C VAL A 6 0.04 -7.00 6.55
N TYR A 7 -0.92 -7.83 6.17
CA TYR A 7 -1.01 -8.42 4.84
C TYR A 7 -2.35 -7.99 4.23
N VAL A 8 -2.33 -6.92 3.44
CA VAL A 8 -3.52 -6.38 2.79
C VAL A 8 -3.92 -7.34 1.66
N PRO A 9 -5.21 -7.69 1.50
CA PRO A 9 -5.66 -8.58 0.42
C PRO A 9 -5.21 -8.09 -0.96
N GLN A 10 -4.78 -9.00 -1.83
CA GLN A 10 -4.26 -8.60 -3.15
C GLN A 10 -5.34 -7.97 -4.04
N GLY A 11 -6.58 -8.48 -4.04
CA GLY A 11 -7.73 -7.89 -4.74
C GLY A 11 -8.11 -8.54 -6.08
N GLN A 12 -7.28 -9.43 -6.63
CA GLN A 12 -7.48 -10.20 -7.87
C GLN A 12 -7.68 -9.34 -9.14
N THR A 13 -8.90 -8.88 -9.42
CA THR A 13 -9.22 -7.91 -10.50
C THR A 13 -10.17 -6.85 -9.99
N THR A 14 -10.19 -5.69 -10.65
CA THR A 14 -11.01 -4.52 -10.30
C THR A 14 -12.51 -4.80 -10.28
N GLU A 15 -12.98 -5.76 -11.07
CA GLU A 15 -14.39 -6.15 -11.18
C GLU A 15 -14.80 -7.18 -10.12
N SER A 16 -13.82 -7.78 -9.43
CA SER A 16 -14.08 -8.85 -8.47
C SER A 16 -14.53 -8.31 -7.12
N ASP A 17 -15.35 -9.09 -6.40
CA ASP A 17 -15.71 -8.75 -5.02
C ASP A 17 -14.51 -8.75 -4.06
N LYS A 18 -13.40 -9.39 -4.45
CA LYS A 18 -12.14 -9.33 -3.68
C LYS A 18 -11.50 -7.96 -3.72
N PHE A 19 -11.68 -7.19 -4.80
CA PHE A 19 -11.19 -5.81 -4.86
C PHE A 19 -12.00 -4.91 -3.92
N LYS A 20 -13.33 -5.05 -3.91
CA LYS A 20 -14.19 -4.38 -2.93
C LYS A 20 -13.79 -4.74 -1.49
N TYR A 21 -13.53 -6.02 -1.23
CA TYR A 21 -13.04 -6.48 0.07
C TYR A 21 -11.69 -5.86 0.44
N LYS A 22 -10.74 -5.78 -0.50
CA LYS A 22 -9.45 -5.11 -0.29
C LYS A 22 -9.62 -3.66 0.14
N LEU A 23 -10.45 -2.89 -0.59
CA LEU A 23 -10.69 -1.48 -0.30
C LEU A 23 -11.34 -1.30 1.08
N ASN A 24 -12.33 -2.13 1.41
CA ASN A 24 -13.00 -2.10 2.72
C ASN A 24 -12.03 -2.46 3.85
N PHE A 25 -11.26 -3.55 3.70
CA PHE A 25 -10.24 -3.95 4.65
C PHE A 25 -9.25 -2.83 4.91
N PHE A 26 -8.77 -2.17 3.84
CA PHE A 26 -7.77 -1.11 4.00
C PHE A 26 -8.36 0.16 4.61
N ALA A 27 -9.63 0.48 4.32
CA ALA A 27 -10.36 1.56 4.99
C ALA A 27 -10.56 1.28 6.49
N GLU A 28 -10.95 0.06 6.86
CA GLU A 28 -11.09 -0.36 8.26
C GLU A 28 -9.74 -0.31 9.00
N LEU A 29 -8.65 -0.76 8.37
CA LEU A 29 -7.30 -0.63 8.92
C LEU A 29 -6.95 0.83 9.22
N ILE A 30 -7.23 1.76 8.30
CA ILE A 30 -6.96 3.19 8.53
C ILE A 30 -7.77 3.71 9.72
N GLN A 31 -9.04 3.29 9.86
CA GLN A 31 -9.88 3.66 11.01
C GLN A 31 -9.31 3.11 12.33
N GLU A 32 -8.83 1.87 12.35
CA GLU A 32 -8.19 1.28 13.53
C GLU A 32 -6.93 2.08 13.92
N ILE A 33 -6.05 2.37 12.95
CA ILE A 33 -4.83 3.16 13.21
C ILE A 33 -5.17 4.58 13.68
N GLN A 34 -6.21 5.20 13.14
CA GLN A 34 -6.64 6.55 13.52
C GLN A 34 -7.28 6.59 14.92
N ALA A 35 -8.10 5.59 15.27
CA ALA A 35 -8.75 5.50 16.57
C ALA A 35 -7.74 5.27 17.71
N GLU A 36 -6.60 4.69 17.37
CA GLU A 36 -5.50 4.50 18.29
C GLU A 36 -4.77 5.83 18.51
N ASN A 37 -5.13 6.50 19.62
CA ASN A 37 -4.48 7.72 20.09
C ASN A 37 -3.01 7.44 20.47
N ASN A 38 -2.13 7.44 19.46
CA ASN A 38 -0.71 7.07 19.56
C ASN A 38 0.22 8.29 19.79
N SER A 39 -0.30 9.44 20.25
CA SER A 39 0.44 10.72 20.28
C SER A 39 1.81 10.65 20.98
N ASP A 40 1.99 9.74 21.95
CA ASP A 40 3.17 9.71 22.81
C ASP A 40 4.08 8.47 22.57
N ARG A 41 3.79 7.63 21.56
CA ARG A 41 4.55 6.40 21.30
C ARG A 41 5.03 6.31 19.86
N SER A 42 6.32 6.06 19.65
CA SER A 42 6.85 5.71 18.33
C SER A 42 6.07 4.54 17.72
N PHE A 43 5.59 4.73 16.49
CA PHE A 43 4.71 3.81 15.78
C PHE A 43 5.28 3.49 14.40
N ALA A 44 5.18 2.22 13.99
CA ALA A 44 5.49 1.78 12.63
C ALA A 44 4.41 0.80 12.15
N ILE A 45 3.99 0.95 10.90
CA ILE A 45 3.19 -0.03 10.18
C ILE A 45 4.01 -0.54 8.99
N MET A 46 4.03 -1.85 8.80
CA MET A 46 4.79 -2.50 7.75
C MET A 46 4.09 -3.79 7.30
N GLY A 47 4.59 -4.37 6.22
CA GLY A 47 4.09 -5.63 5.68
C GLY A 47 3.82 -5.51 4.19
N ASP A 48 2.98 -6.38 3.67
CA ASP A 48 2.60 -6.38 2.26
C ASP A 48 1.27 -5.63 2.10
N PHE A 49 1.37 -4.40 1.59
CA PHE A 49 0.21 -3.57 1.30
C PHE A 49 -0.48 -3.95 -0.02
N ASN A 50 0.14 -4.78 -0.85
CA ASN A 50 -0.33 -5.11 -2.19
C ASN A 50 -0.67 -3.87 -3.05
N ILE A 51 -0.03 -2.72 -2.81
CA ILE A 51 -0.24 -1.45 -3.51
C ILE A 51 1.13 -0.84 -3.81
N ALA A 52 1.39 -0.54 -5.07
CA ALA A 52 2.55 0.23 -5.51
C ALA A 52 2.23 1.74 -5.38
N PRO A 53 2.95 2.50 -4.53
CA PRO A 53 2.59 3.89 -4.21
C PRO A 53 2.71 4.88 -5.38
N LYS A 54 3.74 4.74 -6.21
CA LYS A 54 4.11 5.71 -7.26
C LYS A 54 4.51 5.01 -8.55
N ALA A 55 4.60 5.78 -9.63
CA ALA A 55 5.03 5.29 -10.94
C ALA A 55 6.42 4.63 -10.92
N GLU A 56 7.35 5.10 -10.09
CA GLU A 56 8.68 4.50 -9.94
C GLU A 56 8.69 3.12 -9.24
N ASP A 57 7.56 2.71 -8.67
CA ASP A 57 7.36 1.44 -7.97
C ASP A 57 6.78 0.34 -8.89
N VAL A 58 6.55 0.64 -10.18
CA VAL A 58 6.08 -0.32 -11.19
C VAL A 58 6.90 -0.24 -12.47
N THR A 59 6.99 -1.33 -13.22
CA THR A 59 7.78 -1.39 -14.46
C THR A 59 7.13 -0.66 -15.63
N ASN A 60 5.80 -0.62 -15.70
CA ASN A 60 5.05 0.10 -16.72
C ASN A 60 3.81 0.78 -16.09
N PRO A 61 3.92 2.03 -15.63
CA PRO A 61 2.84 2.75 -14.97
C PRO A 61 1.57 2.89 -15.81
N GLU A 62 1.72 3.14 -17.12
CA GLU A 62 0.60 3.29 -18.05
C GLU A 62 -0.20 2.00 -18.19
N ALA A 63 0.50 0.86 -18.32
CA ALA A 63 -0.14 -0.44 -18.42
C ALA A 63 -0.72 -0.92 -17.08
N MET A 64 -0.23 -0.40 -15.95
CA MET A 64 -0.68 -0.75 -14.61
C MET A 64 -1.82 0.14 -14.12
N LEU A 65 -2.00 1.32 -14.72
CA LEU A 65 -3.06 2.24 -14.32
C LEU A 65 -4.44 1.56 -14.39
N ASN A 66 -5.25 1.78 -13.35
CA ASN A 66 -6.56 1.15 -13.18
C ASN A 66 -6.52 -0.38 -13.03
N LYS A 67 -5.36 -0.99 -12.76
CA LYS A 67 -5.28 -2.39 -12.35
C LYS A 67 -5.11 -2.48 -10.84
N VAL A 68 -5.52 -3.62 -10.30
CA VAL A 68 -5.27 -3.98 -8.90
C VAL A 68 -3.78 -3.83 -8.59
N SER A 69 -3.47 -3.31 -7.40
CA SER A 69 -2.14 -2.91 -6.92
C SER A 69 -1.59 -1.61 -7.51
N PHE A 70 -2.28 -0.96 -8.44
CA PHE A 70 -1.95 0.38 -8.96
C PHE A 70 -3.20 1.16 -9.39
N HIS A 71 -4.30 0.99 -8.64
CA HIS A 71 -5.58 1.62 -8.90
C HIS A 71 -5.72 2.95 -8.16
N PRO A 72 -6.37 3.99 -8.75
CA PRO A 72 -6.57 5.28 -8.08
C PRO A 72 -7.25 5.20 -6.70
N GLU A 73 -8.19 4.27 -6.52
CA GLU A 73 -8.85 4.04 -5.21
C GLU A 73 -7.89 3.50 -4.15
N GLU A 74 -6.92 2.66 -4.53
CA GLU A 74 -5.88 2.17 -3.64
C GLU A 74 -4.92 3.30 -3.25
N HIS A 75 -4.53 4.14 -4.22
CA HIS A 75 -3.71 5.32 -3.98
C HIS A 75 -4.40 6.33 -3.06
N ALA A 76 -5.72 6.52 -3.21
CA ALA A 76 -6.49 7.39 -2.32
C ALA A 76 -6.51 6.88 -0.88
N LEU A 77 -6.59 5.56 -0.66
CA LEU A 77 -6.50 4.97 0.68
C LEU A 77 -5.09 5.08 1.25
N LEU A 78 -4.05 4.84 0.44
CA LEU A 78 -2.66 5.02 0.87
C LEU A 78 -2.37 6.47 1.27
N ALA A 79 -2.90 7.44 0.52
CA ALA A 79 -2.80 8.87 0.86
C ALA A 79 -3.46 9.18 2.22
N LYS A 80 -4.67 8.65 2.46
CA LYS A 80 -5.35 8.79 3.77
C LYS A 80 -4.54 8.20 4.92
N LEU A 81 -3.87 7.06 4.70
CA LEU A 81 -2.97 6.48 5.70
C LEU A 81 -1.79 7.41 5.99
N THR A 82 -1.16 7.99 4.97
CA THR A 82 -0.06 8.94 5.15
C THR A 82 -0.49 10.26 5.80
N ASP A 83 -1.74 10.70 5.55
CA ASP A 83 -2.31 11.91 6.17
C ASP A 83 -2.47 11.78 7.69
N LEU A 84 -2.39 10.57 8.25
CA LEU A 84 -2.29 10.33 9.71
C LEU A 84 -0.91 10.70 10.29
N GLY A 85 -0.01 11.30 9.49
CA GLY A 85 1.35 11.66 9.89
C GLY A 85 2.37 10.54 9.69
N LEU A 86 2.01 9.49 8.95
CA LEU A 86 2.91 8.41 8.58
C LEU A 86 3.72 8.79 7.35
N SER A 87 4.98 8.35 7.33
CA SER A 87 5.88 8.55 6.19
C SER A 87 6.43 7.22 5.70
N ASP A 88 6.60 7.11 4.38
CA ASP A 88 7.31 5.99 3.77
C ASP A 88 8.80 6.07 4.12
N LEU A 89 9.22 5.17 5.01
CA LEU A 89 10.58 5.14 5.52
C LEU A 89 11.58 4.71 4.45
N PHE A 90 11.21 3.83 3.51
CA PHE A 90 12.10 3.40 2.44
C PHE A 90 12.45 4.60 1.55
N ARG A 91 11.44 5.35 1.11
CA ARG A 91 11.62 6.52 0.23
C ARG A 91 12.32 7.70 0.90
N LYS A 92 12.43 7.70 2.24
CA LYS A 92 13.27 8.65 2.99
C LYS A 92 14.77 8.39 2.80
N PHE A 93 15.17 7.14 2.58
CA PHE A 93 16.57 6.74 2.48
C PHE A 93 17.01 6.35 1.06
N ASP A 94 16.09 5.87 0.23
CA ASP A 94 16.36 5.50 -1.16
C ASP A 94 15.29 6.06 -2.09
N THR A 95 15.72 6.92 -3.01
CA THR A 95 14.86 7.58 -4.00
C THR A 95 15.12 7.06 -5.42
N ARG A 96 15.94 6.02 -5.58
CA ARG A 96 16.24 5.46 -6.90
C ARG A 96 14.99 4.81 -7.50
N PRO A 97 14.79 4.91 -8.82
CA PRO A 97 13.76 4.15 -9.50
C PRO A 97 14.12 2.66 -9.57
N GLY A 98 13.14 1.82 -9.90
CA GLY A 98 13.38 0.39 -10.16
C GLY A 98 13.72 -0.42 -8.91
N GLN A 99 13.33 0.07 -7.73
CA GLN A 99 13.44 -0.67 -6.47
C GLN A 99 12.10 -1.38 -6.24
N PHE A 100 12.05 -2.67 -6.56
CA PHE A 100 10.83 -3.48 -6.47
C PHE A 100 10.89 -4.46 -5.30
N SER A 101 9.73 -4.85 -4.78
CA SER A 101 9.60 -5.82 -3.69
C SER A 101 8.86 -7.11 -4.08
N TRP A 102 8.33 -7.18 -5.30
CA TRP A 102 7.56 -8.32 -5.80
C TRP A 102 7.79 -8.55 -7.30
N TRP A 103 7.85 -9.82 -7.71
CA TRP A 103 7.99 -10.26 -9.11
C TRP A 103 7.05 -11.44 -9.38
N ASP A 104 6.39 -11.43 -10.54
CA ASP A 104 5.62 -12.60 -11.00
C ASP A 104 6.57 -13.72 -11.43
N PHE A 105 6.44 -14.91 -10.83
CA PHE A 105 7.25 -16.07 -11.17
C PHE A 105 7.09 -16.52 -12.64
N ARG A 106 5.97 -16.18 -13.30
CA ARG A 106 5.70 -16.54 -14.70
C ARG A 106 6.48 -15.69 -15.67
N THR A 107 6.77 -14.44 -15.32
CA THR A 107 7.52 -13.53 -16.19
C THR A 107 9.02 -13.54 -15.90
N MET A 108 9.48 -14.27 -14.88
CA MET A 108 10.90 -14.43 -14.50
C MET A 108 11.72 -13.13 -14.39
N GLY A 109 11.06 -11.98 -14.16
CA GLY A 109 11.71 -10.68 -14.06
C GLY A 109 11.97 -10.03 -15.42
#